data_AF-A0A5Y7WM38-F1
#
_entry.id   AF-A0A5Y7WM38-F1
#
_cell.length_a   1.000
_cell.length_b   1.000
_cell.length_c   1.000
_cell.angle_alpha   90.00
_cell.angle_beta   90.00
_cell.angle_gamma   90.00
#
_symmetry.space_group_name_H-M   'P 1'
#
loop_
_entity.id
_entity.type
_entity.pdbx_description
1 polymer ?
#
loop_
_entity_poly.entity_id
_entity_poly.type
_entity_poly.pdbx_seq_one_letter_code
_entity_poly.pdbx_strand_id
1 'polypeptide(L)'
;MFHLDNNSGISAMPKPAAQQSSATRWFTEGGGNNSPSWPGQDWFNIVQAELLNVLTTAGIAPEKTAFNQLALAIKAIINKDALLKGNLLSEIRAAGASSQKTARENLDITDATLNKKGLTQLSNAVDSTSEAQSATPKAVKTAMDNANARLAKDRNGADIPNVALFL
;
A
#
# COMPACT_ATOMS: atom_id res chain seq x y z
N MET A 1 18.59 -19.90 -13.38
CA MET A 1 18.59 -19.96 -14.84
C MET A 1 19.95 -19.49 -15.29
N PHE A 2 20.56 -20.13 -16.28
CA PHE A 2 21.80 -19.66 -16.88
C PHE A 2 21.55 -19.46 -18.38
N HIS A 3 22.23 -18.50 -19.00
CA HIS A 3 22.13 -18.31 -20.44
C HIS A 3 22.72 -19.52 -21.18
N LEU A 4 22.46 -19.61 -22.49
CA LEU A 4 23.16 -20.53 -23.38
C LEU A 4 24.66 -20.35 -23.19
N ASP A 5 25.34 -21.42 -22.77
CA ASP A 5 26.77 -21.41 -22.45
C ASP A 5 27.47 -22.54 -23.20
N ASN A 6 27.65 -22.31 -24.50
CA ASN A 6 28.39 -23.17 -25.42
C ASN A 6 29.02 -22.33 -26.54
N ASN A 7 29.84 -22.95 -27.39
CA ASN A 7 30.57 -22.27 -28.47
C ASN A 7 29.68 -21.74 -29.61
N SER A 8 28.36 -21.98 -29.58
CA SER A 8 27.42 -21.46 -30.57
C SER A 8 26.75 -20.15 -30.16
N GLY A 9 26.91 -19.74 -28.91
CA GLY A 9 26.35 -18.49 -28.40
C GLY A 9 27.06 -17.26 -28.97
N ILE A 10 26.32 -16.16 -29.05
CA ILE A 10 26.83 -14.83 -29.39
C ILE A 10 26.64 -13.88 -28.21
N SER A 11 27.45 -12.83 -28.12
CA SER A 11 27.55 -11.97 -26.93
C SER A 11 26.37 -10.99 -26.73
N ALA A 12 25.59 -10.73 -27.78
CA ALA A 12 24.43 -9.83 -27.73
C ALA A 12 23.22 -10.50 -28.36
N MET A 13 22.05 -10.36 -27.71
CA MET A 13 20.79 -10.86 -28.26
C MET A 13 20.47 -10.14 -29.57
N PRO A 14 20.24 -10.87 -30.68
CA PRO A 14 19.80 -10.26 -31.93
C PRO A 14 18.48 -9.53 -31.73
N LYS A 15 18.25 -8.47 -32.50
CA LYS A 15 16.95 -7.80 -32.54
C LYS A 15 15.88 -8.83 -32.99
N PRO A 16 14.80 -9.02 -32.23
CA PRO A 16 13.70 -9.89 -32.66
C PRO A 16 13.12 -9.46 -34.01
N ALA A 17 12.74 -10.43 -34.83
CA ALA A 17 12.07 -10.19 -36.10
C ALA A 17 10.71 -9.51 -35.90
N ALA A 18 10.18 -8.92 -36.97
CA ALA A 18 8.87 -8.30 -36.95
C ALA A 18 7.77 -9.32 -36.60
N GLN A 19 6.77 -8.87 -35.82
CA GLN A 19 5.62 -9.69 -35.46
C GLN A 19 4.91 -10.19 -36.72
N GLN A 20 4.73 -11.51 -36.81
CA GLN A 20 4.09 -12.15 -37.96
C GLN A 20 2.58 -12.38 -37.76
N SER A 21 2.09 -12.41 -36.52
CA SER A 21 0.67 -12.61 -36.22
C SER A 21 0.28 -11.94 -34.91
N SER A 22 -0.91 -11.33 -34.86
CA SER A 22 -1.52 -10.77 -33.65
C SER A 22 -2.34 -11.78 -32.85
N ALA A 23 -2.65 -12.94 -33.43
CA ALA A 23 -3.38 -14.01 -32.76
C ALA A 23 -2.41 -14.98 -32.07
N THR A 24 -2.78 -15.45 -30.88
CA THR A 24 -2.06 -16.52 -30.17
C THR A 24 -2.04 -17.80 -31.00
N ARG A 25 -0.85 -18.39 -31.18
CA ARG A 25 -0.64 -19.67 -31.86
C ARG A 25 -0.01 -20.69 -30.90
N TRP A 26 -0.25 -21.97 -31.15
CA TRP A 26 0.22 -23.08 -30.32
C TRP A 26 1.08 -24.04 -31.14
N PHE A 27 1.98 -24.77 -30.48
CA PHE A 27 2.78 -25.80 -31.13
C PHE A 27 1.89 -26.92 -31.69
N THR A 28 2.28 -27.45 -32.85
CA THR A 28 1.69 -28.63 -33.47
C THR A 28 2.82 -29.58 -33.89
N GLU A 29 2.57 -30.88 -33.77
CA GLU A 29 3.45 -31.95 -34.29
C GLU A 29 3.39 -32.06 -35.83
N GLY A 30 2.68 -31.14 -36.50
CA GLY A 30 2.26 -31.29 -37.88
C GLY A 30 1.06 -32.24 -38.01
N GLY A 31 0.53 -32.36 -39.22
CA GLY A 31 -0.63 -33.21 -39.51
C GLY A 31 -1.35 -32.77 -40.78
N GLY A 32 -1.77 -33.74 -41.61
CA GLY A 32 -2.22 -33.47 -42.98
C GLY A 32 -1.10 -32.84 -43.81
N ASN A 33 -1.40 -31.73 -44.50
CA ASN A 33 -0.43 -30.96 -45.32
C ASN A 33 0.35 -29.89 -44.53
N ASN A 34 0.24 -29.85 -43.19
CA ASN A 34 0.94 -28.84 -42.37
C ASN A 34 2.24 -29.40 -41.80
N SER A 35 3.32 -28.62 -41.92
CA SER A 35 4.60 -28.91 -41.29
C SER A 35 4.53 -28.73 -39.76
N PRO A 36 5.36 -29.47 -39.00
CA PRO A 36 5.52 -29.25 -37.57
C PRO A 36 5.95 -27.81 -37.25
N SER A 37 5.58 -27.36 -36.05
CA SER A 37 5.94 -26.02 -35.58
C SER A 37 7.43 -25.91 -35.28
N TRP A 38 8.06 -24.79 -35.65
CA TRP A 38 9.44 -24.47 -35.32
C TRP A 38 9.53 -23.06 -34.72
N PRO A 39 9.85 -22.91 -33.42
CA PRO A 39 9.83 -21.62 -32.73
C PRO A 39 10.97 -20.67 -33.15
N GLY A 40 12.08 -21.19 -33.65
CA GLY A 40 13.23 -20.40 -34.10
C GLY A 40 13.99 -19.68 -32.97
N GLN A 41 15.06 -18.96 -33.34
CA GLN A 41 15.95 -18.30 -32.38
C GLN A 41 15.25 -17.25 -31.50
N ASP A 42 14.32 -16.49 -32.07
CA ASP A 42 13.71 -15.34 -31.39
C ASP A 42 12.92 -15.83 -30.18
N TRP A 43 12.14 -16.90 -30.35
CA TRP A 43 11.37 -17.49 -29.28
C TRP A 43 12.26 -18.00 -28.13
N PHE A 44 13.33 -18.75 -28.44
CA PHE A 44 14.23 -19.26 -27.41
C PHE A 44 14.97 -18.13 -26.69
N ASN A 45 15.43 -17.13 -27.42
CA ASN A 45 16.12 -15.97 -26.83
C ASN A 45 15.19 -15.13 -25.95
N ILE A 46 13.92 -14.95 -26.35
CA ILE A 46 12.92 -14.26 -25.54
C ILE A 46 12.65 -15.03 -24.25
N VAL A 47 12.39 -16.34 -24.31
CA VAL A 47 12.18 -17.16 -23.11
C VAL A 47 13.40 -17.12 -22.18
N GLN A 48 14.61 -17.21 -22.74
CA GLN A 48 15.83 -17.08 -21.96
C GLN A 48 15.93 -15.69 -21.29
N ALA A 49 15.69 -14.62 -22.03
CA ALA A 49 15.75 -13.25 -21.51
C ALA A 49 14.74 -13.02 -20.39
N GLU A 50 13.49 -13.47 -20.55
CA GLU A 50 12.46 -13.38 -19.51
C GLU A 50 12.89 -14.10 -18.22
N LEU A 51 13.38 -15.34 -18.34
CA LEU A 51 13.83 -16.12 -17.19
C LEU A 51 15.06 -15.49 -16.49
N LEU A 52 15.99 -14.89 -17.26
CA LEU A 52 17.13 -14.17 -16.68
C LEU A 52 16.69 -12.85 -16.03
N ASN A 53 15.73 -12.13 -16.61
CA ASN A 53 15.19 -10.90 -16.04
C ASN A 53 14.46 -11.14 -14.70
N VAL A 54 13.84 -12.30 -14.51
CA VAL A 54 13.29 -12.72 -13.20
C VAL A 54 14.40 -12.80 -12.14
N LEU A 55 15.56 -13.38 -12.48
CA LEU A 55 16.71 -13.44 -11.58
C LEU A 55 17.27 -12.04 -11.29
N THR A 56 17.43 -11.21 -12.32
CA THR A 56 17.89 -9.82 -12.19
C THR A 56 16.98 -9.01 -11.26
N THR A 57 15.67 -9.10 -11.43
CA THR A 57 14.67 -8.41 -10.58
C THR A 57 14.77 -8.86 -9.12
N ALA A 58 15.00 -10.15 -8.91
CA ALA A 58 15.26 -10.69 -7.58
C ALA A 58 16.62 -10.22 -6.98
N GLY A 59 17.55 -9.75 -7.80
CA GLY A 59 18.93 -9.45 -7.40
C GLY A 59 19.79 -10.70 -7.25
N ILE A 60 19.47 -11.77 -7.98
CA ILE A 60 20.18 -13.05 -7.96
C ILE A 60 21.01 -13.15 -9.24
N ALA A 61 22.32 -13.40 -9.11
CA ALA A 61 23.18 -13.68 -10.25
C ALA A 61 22.88 -15.08 -10.85
N PRO A 62 22.89 -15.24 -12.18
CA PRO A 62 22.83 -16.55 -12.82
C PRO A 62 23.99 -17.46 -12.40
N GLU A 63 23.67 -18.66 -11.93
CA GLU A 63 24.64 -19.67 -11.52
C GLU A 63 24.40 -21.01 -12.24
N LYS A 64 25.40 -21.52 -12.97
CA LYS A 64 25.22 -22.68 -13.87
C LYS A 64 24.87 -23.98 -13.14
N THR A 65 25.37 -24.15 -11.91
CA THR A 65 25.18 -25.38 -11.11
C THR A 65 24.01 -25.29 -10.14
N ALA A 66 23.30 -24.15 -10.08
CA ALA A 66 22.16 -23.96 -9.19
C ALA A 66 20.82 -24.23 -9.88
N PHE A 67 20.10 -25.26 -9.45
CA PHE A 67 18.86 -25.72 -10.09
C PHE A 67 17.57 -25.17 -9.46
N ASN A 68 17.67 -24.25 -8.49
CA ASN A 68 16.52 -23.68 -7.76
C ASN A 68 16.41 -22.14 -7.88
N GLN A 69 17.19 -21.52 -8.77
CA GLN A 69 17.31 -20.06 -8.82
C GLN A 69 16.00 -19.34 -9.15
N LEU A 70 15.14 -19.91 -10.01
CA LEU A 70 13.82 -19.33 -10.29
C LEU A 70 12.93 -19.36 -9.05
N ALA A 71 12.95 -20.47 -8.30
CA ALA A 71 12.21 -20.57 -7.05
C ALA A 71 12.74 -19.57 -6.01
N LEU A 72 14.06 -19.39 -5.91
CA LEU A 72 14.68 -18.38 -5.04
C LEU A 72 14.32 -16.96 -5.50
N ALA A 73 14.32 -16.70 -6.80
CA ALA A 73 13.99 -15.40 -7.37
C ALA A 73 12.53 -15.03 -7.07
N ILE A 74 11.59 -15.94 -7.31
CA ILE A 74 10.17 -15.74 -7.00
C ILE A 74 9.98 -15.48 -5.51
N LYS A 75 10.62 -16.26 -4.62
CA LYS A 75 10.58 -16.03 -3.17
C LYS A 75 11.12 -14.64 -2.80
N ALA A 76 12.22 -14.22 -3.39
CA ALA A 76 12.82 -12.91 -3.13
C ALA A 76 11.92 -11.76 -3.60
N ILE A 77 11.34 -11.87 -4.81
CA ILE A 77 10.41 -10.87 -5.35
C ILE A 77 9.17 -10.74 -4.48
N ILE A 78 8.53 -11.87 -4.16
CA ILE A 78 7.35 -11.88 -3.28
C ILE A 78 7.69 -11.27 -1.93
N ASN A 79 8.88 -11.57 -1.36
CA ASN A 79 9.28 -10.96 -0.09
C ASN A 79 9.50 -9.45 -0.22
N LYS A 80 10.10 -8.93 -1.31
CA LYS A 80 10.28 -7.48 -1.51
C LYS A 80 8.93 -6.74 -1.57
N ASP A 81 7.91 -7.36 -2.14
CA ASP A 81 6.57 -6.78 -2.30
C ASP A 81 5.58 -7.20 -1.19
N ALA A 82 6.00 -8.06 -0.26
CA ALA A 82 5.22 -8.45 0.90
C ALA A 82 5.26 -7.35 1.96
N LEU A 83 4.28 -7.35 2.87
CA LEU A 83 4.34 -6.55 4.11
C LEU A 83 5.59 -6.97 4.90
N LEU A 84 6.69 -6.26 4.71
CA LEU A 84 7.94 -6.59 5.38
C LEU A 84 7.89 -6.00 6.79
N LYS A 85 8.04 -6.86 7.81
CA LYS A 85 8.19 -6.40 9.21
C LYS A 85 9.32 -5.37 9.35
N GLY A 86 10.34 -5.44 8.50
CA GLY A 86 11.44 -4.48 8.43
C GLY A 86 11.02 -3.06 8.00
N ASN A 87 9.94 -2.92 7.24
CA ASN A 87 9.43 -1.63 6.76
C ASN A 87 8.38 -1.01 7.68
N LEU A 88 8.09 -1.66 8.82
CA LEU A 88 7.16 -1.16 9.86
C LEU A 88 5.79 -0.71 9.30
N LEU A 89 5.26 -1.43 8.30
CA LEU A 89 3.98 -1.14 7.65
C LEU A 89 3.94 0.19 6.88
N SER A 90 5.08 0.75 6.51
CA SER A 90 5.15 1.97 5.70
C SER A 90 4.49 1.81 4.33
N GLU A 91 4.35 0.58 3.83
CA GLU A 91 3.59 0.23 2.63
C GLU A 91 2.10 0.55 2.79
N ILE A 92 1.50 0.29 3.96
CA ILE A 92 0.10 0.64 4.26
C ILE A 92 -0.06 2.16 4.27
N ARG A 93 0.92 2.88 4.83
CA ARG A 93 0.93 4.35 4.81
C ARG A 93 0.95 4.86 3.36
N ALA A 94 1.82 4.31 2.52
CA ALA A 94 1.95 4.69 1.11
C ALA A 94 0.69 4.35 0.29
N ALA A 95 0.00 3.26 0.61
CA ALA A 95 -1.27 2.88 -0.03
C ALA A 95 -2.44 3.85 0.27
N GLY A 96 -2.27 4.77 1.22
CA GLY A 96 -3.19 5.88 1.48
C GLY A 96 -4.18 5.66 2.61
N ALA A 97 -5.02 6.67 2.86
CA ALA A 97 -5.86 6.76 4.06
C ALA A 97 -6.89 5.62 4.18
N SER A 98 -7.48 5.18 3.06
CA SER A 98 -8.44 4.07 3.05
C SER A 98 -7.79 2.75 3.49
N SER A 99 -6.62 2.42 2.94
CA SER A 99 -5.86 1.23 3.35
C SER A 99 -5.42 1.30 4.80
N GLN A 100 -5.01 2.49 5.28
CA GLN A 100 -4.70 2.69 6.70
C GLN A 100 -5.94 2.46 7.59
N LYS A 101 -7.14 2.89 7.16
CA LYS A 101 -8.38 2.65 7.89
C LYS A 101 -8.72 1.16 7.94
N THR A 102 -8.77 0.50 6.79
CA THR A 102 -9.03 -0.95 6.73
C THR A 102 -8.02 -1.77 7.55
N ALA A 103 -6.74 -1.40 7.52
CA ALA A 103 -5.73 -2.07 8.32
C ALA A 103 -5.99 -1.96 9.83
N ARG A 104 -6.42 -0.78 10.32
CA ARG A 104 -6.81 -0.59 11.72
C ARG A 104 -8.08 -1.37 12.06
N GLU A 105 -9.07 -1.35 11.19
CA GLU A 105 -10.35 -2.06 11.39
C GLU A 105 -10.17 -3.58 11.45
N ASN A 106 -9.27 -4.15 10.65
CA ASN A 106 -8.91 -5.58 10.70
C ASN A 106 -8.25 -5.98 12.03
N LEU A 107 -7.71 -5.02 12.78
CA LEU A 107 -7.17 -5.21 14.14
C LEU A 107 -8.18 -4.82 15.22
N ASP A 108 -9.46 -4.65 14.85
CA ASP A 108 -10.54 -4.16 15.70
C ASP A 108 -10.32 -2.75 16.27
N ILE A 109 -9.38 -1.98 15.69
CA ILE A 109 -9.12 -0.59 16.03
C ILE A 109 -10.05 0.28 15.19
N THR A 110 -11.25 0.53 15.71
CA THR A 110 -12.28 1.37 15.06
C THR A 110 -12.38 2.74 15.72
N ASP A 111 -13.17 3.64 15.13
CA ASP A 111 -13.54 4.89 15.79
C ASP A 111 -14.34 4.60 17.06
N ALA A 112 -14.18 5.45 18.08
CA ALA A 112 -14.88 5.29 19.34
C ALA A 112 -16.37 5.61 19.19
N THR A 113 -17.19 4.91 19.96
CA THR A 113 -18.62 5.20 20.11
C THR A 113 -18.97 5.18 21.59
N LEU A 114 -20.21 5.56 21.92
CA LEU A 114 -20.70 5.50 23.30
C LEU A 114 -20.66 4.08 23.90
N ASN A 115 -20.70 3.05 23.05
CA ASN A 115 -20.76 1.64 23.49
C ASN A 115 -19.50 0.83 23.12
N LYS A 116 -18.54 1.43 22.41
CA LYS A 116 -17.30 0.76 21.96
C LYS A 116 -16.12 1.71 22.07
N LYS A 117 -15.08 1.29 22.79
CA LYS A 117 -13.81 2.02 22.83
C LYS A 117 -13.18 2.07 21.44
N GLY A 118 -12.50 3.17 21.11
CA GLY A 118 -11.87 3.35 19.81
C GLY A 118 -11.03 4.63 19.71
N LEU A 119 -10.66 4.99 18.48
CA LEU A 119 -9.95 6.22 18.16
C LEU A 119 -10.89 7.43 18.16
N THR A 120 -10.40 8.59 18.59
CA THR A 120 -11.14 9.86 18.48
C THR A 120 -10.24 10.96 17.93
N GLN A 121 -10.83 11.87 17.15
CA GLN A 121 -10.16 13.12 16.78
C GLN A 121 -10.51 14.19 17.81
N LEU A 122 -9.53 14.96 18.25
CA LEU A 122 -9.74 16.04 19.22
C LEU A 122 -10.11 17.34 18.52
N SER A 123 -11.02 18.11 19.14
CA SER A 123 -11.40 19.44 18.70
C SER A 123 -11.31 20.47 19.81
N ASN A 124 -10.79 21.65 19.48
CA ASN A 124 -10.72 22.81 20.37
C ASN A 124 -11.92 23.77 20.20
N ALA A 125 -12.84 23.48 19.28
CA ALA A 125 -14.03 24.29 19.07
C ALA A 125 -14.96 24.22 20.29
N VAL A 126 -15.59 25.35 20.64
CA VAL A 126 -16.52 25.47 21.78
C VAL A 126 -17.98 25.47 21.36
N ASP A 127 -18.22 25.49 20.05
CA ASP A 127 -19.51 25.59 19.36
C ASP A 127 -19.72 24.45 18.35
N SER A 128 -18.84 23.44 18.34
CA SER A 128 -18.93 22.30 17.42
C SER A 128 -20.16 21.44 17.69
N THR A 129 -20.86 21.06 16.62
CA THR A 129 -21.96 20.10 16.63
C THR A 129 -21.53 18.69 16.22
N SER A 130 -20.22 18.45 16.02
CA SER A 130 -19.70 17.16 15.57
C SER A 130 -19.78 16.09 16.67
N GLU A 131 -20.41 14.96 16.36
CA GLU A 131 -20.40 13.76 17.22
C GLU A 131 -19.19 12.84 16.98
N ALA A 132 -18.37 13.13 15.97
CA ALA A 132 -17.19 12.33 15.61
C ALA A 132 -15.90 12.78 16.32
N GLN A 133 -15.96 13.86 17.10
CA GLN A 133 -14.80 14.49 17.73
C GLN A 133 -14.97 14.59 19.25
N SER A 134 -13.87 14.45 19.99
CA SER A 134 -13.84 14.67 21.43
C SER A 134 -13.38 16.10 21.76
N ALA A 135 -14.01 16.73 22.74
CA ALA A 135 -13.58 18.03 23.24
C ALA A 135 -12.23 17.93 23.98
N THR A 136 -11.38 18.94 23.81
CA THR A 136 -10.13 19.06 24.58
C THR A 136 -10.34 19.79 25.91
N PRO A 137 -9.40 19.66 26.87
CA PRO A 137 -9.41 20.49 28.08
C PRO A 137 -9.44 21.99 27.80
N LYS A 138 -8.85 22.44 26.69
CA LYS A 138 -8.88 23.86 26.27
C LYS A 138 -10.29 24.30 25.90
N ALA A 139 -11.02 23.50 25.11
CA ALA A 139 -12.41 23.80 24.74
C ALA A 139 -13.30 23.86 26.00
N VAL A 140 -13.20 22.85 26.86
CA VAL A 140 -13.97 22.78 28.11
C VAL A 140 -13.65 23.96 29.03
N LYS A 141 -12.37 24.28 29.23
CA LYS A 141 -11.97 25.43 30.05
C LYS A 141 -12.51 26.74 29.48
N THR A 142 -12.44 26.94 28.18
CA THR A 142 -12.93 28.18 27.55
C THR A 142 -14.44 28.33 27.74
N ALA A 143 -15.21 27.25 27.57
CA ALA A 143 -16.64 27.24 27.84
C ALA A 143 -16.95 27.50 29.32
N MET A 144 -16.15 26.94 30.24
CA MET A 144 -16.29 27.15 31.68
C MET A 144 -15.92 28.56 32.12
N ASP A 145 -14.81 29.12 31.63
CA ASP A 145 -14.39 30.51 31.89
C ASP A 145 -15.48 31.47 31.39
N ASN A 146 -16.02 31.19 30.21
CA ASN A 146 -17.15 31.91 29.66
C ASN A 146 -18.36 31.82 30.61
N ALA A 147 -18.75 30.63 31.07
CA ALA A 147 -19.84 30.46 32.03
C ALA A 147 -19.59 31.21 33.36
N ASN A 148 -18.38 31.13 33.92
CA ASN A 148 -17.99 31.80 35.17
C ASN A 148 -18.00 33.33 35.07
N ALA A 149 -17.92 33.90 33.87
CA ALA A 149 -18.03 35.34 33.65
C ALA A 149 -19.50 35.84 33.60
N ARG A 150 -20.49 34.95 33.73
CA ARG A 150 -21.93 35.32 33.79
C ARG A 150 -22.38 35.44 35.24
N LEU A 151 -23.44 36.20 35.45
CA LEU A 151 -24.09 36.33 36.75
C LEU A 151 -24.67 34.98 37.20
N ALA A 152 -24.31 34.58 38.42
CA ALA A 152 -24.76 33.34 39.03
C ALA A 152 -26.13 33.55 39.71
N LYS A 153 -27.10 32.68 39.39
CA LYS A 153 -28.49 32.82 39.84
C LYS A 153 -28.62 32.83 41.37
N ASP A 154 -27.84 32.00 42.05
CA ASP A 154 -27.82 31.87 43.51
C ASP A 154 -27.24 33.09 44.23
N ARG A 155 -26.51 33.96 43.52
CA ARG A 155 -25.99 35.22 44.05
C ARG A 155 -27.03 36.34 44.05
N ASN A 156 -28.19 36.14 43.41
CA ASN A 156 -29.31 37.09 43.39
C ASN A 156 -28.87 38.53 43.05
N GLY A 157 -27.96 38.70 42.08
CA GLY A 157 -27.45 40.01 41.64
C GLY A 157 -26.31 40.59 42.49
N ALA A 158 -25.89 39.92 43.56
CA ALA A 158 -24.77 40.36 44.40
C ALA A 158 -23.40 40.33 43.68
N ASP A 159 -23.32 39.71 42.51
CA ASP A 159 -22.13 39.57 41.67
C ASP A 159 -22.13 40.51 40.44
N ILE A 160 -23.05 41.48 40.38
CA ILE A 160 -23.06 42.54 39.38
C ILE A 160 -21.86 43.48 39.62
N PRO A 161 -20.92 43.63 38.67
CA PRO A 161 -19.72 44.44 38.89
C PRO A 161 -19.98 45.94 39.08
N ASN A 162 -21.05 46.46 38.46
CA ASN A 162 -21.45 47.86 38.57
C ASN A 162 -22.98 47.96 38.70
N VAL A 163 -23.47 47.87 39.94
CA VAL A 163 -24.90 47.94 40.25
C VAL A 163 -25.51 49.29 39.82
N ALA A 164 -24.76 50.39 39.92
CA ALA A 164 -25.27 51.72 39.58
C ALA A 164 -25.52 51.92 38.08
N LEU A 165 -24.76 51.24 37.21
CA LEU A 165 -25.00 51.26 35.76
C LEU A 165 -26.13 50.31 35.34
N PHE A 166 -26.44 49.31 36.16
CA PHE A 166 -27.45 48.30 35.87
C PHE A 166 -28.89 48.79 36.14
N LEU A 167 -29.05 49.75 37.06
CA LEU A 167 -30.32 50.38 37.44
C LEU A 167 -30.71 51.51 36.48
#